data_AF-A0A812VZZ9-F1
#
_entry.id   AF-A0A812VZZ9-F1
#
_cell.length_a   1.000
_cell.length_b   1.000
_cell.length_c   1.000
_cell.angle_alpha   90.00
_cell.angle_beta   90.00
_cell.angle_gamma   90.00
#
_symmetry.space_group_name_H-M   'P 1'
#
loop_
_entity.id
_entity.type
_entity.pdbx_description
1 polymer ?
#
loop_
_entity_poly.entity_id
_entity_poly.type
_entity_poly.pdbx_seq_one_letter_code
_entity_poly.pdbx_strand_id
1 'polypeptide(L)'
;MSNARSQDWCLVLAQKDTTHFAEDYVYQTVSRNLTDLLSHCPHADERVHLSARHILQEHALGGLGFVQELIADTLLSQMRDILSTSGEIKVTWNHMQMYLKHLEPLLRGLTRRQRQDWASLLVKVIHNLPAAPAPLGATRQKVVLHQLKLLWYADDDPNRTYADEKKQLLAFADSPNFEEVKNSLPSLFRC
;
A
#
# COMPACT_ATOMS: atom_id res chain seq x y z
N MET A 1 17.66 26.48 8.55
CA MET A 1 18.11 25.07 8.72
C MET A 1 17.97 24.72 10.19
N SER A 2 17.61 23.46 10.50
CA SER A 2 17.41 22.87 11.84
C SER A 2 16.01 23.03 12.46
N ASN A 3 15.15 22.02 12.22
CA ASN A 3 14.14 21.52 13.16
C ASN A 3 13.65 20.10 12.78
N ALA A 4 13.99 19.59 11.59
CA ALA A 4 13.68 18.22 11.19
C ALA A 4 14.43 17.13 11.98
N ARG A 5 15.59 17.43 12.59
CA ARG A 5 16.42 16.41 13.27
C ARG A 5 15.86 15.90 14.60
N SER A 6 14.88 16.57 15.23
CA SER A 6 14.39 16.16 16.55
C SER A 6 13.15 15.26 16.51
N GLN A 7 12.58 14.97 15.34
CA GLN A 7 11.36 14.16 15.23
C GLN A 7 11.64 12.70 14.80
N ASP A 8 12.84 12.41 14.28
CA ASP A 8 13.18 11.09 13.74
C ASP A 8 13.90 10.17 14.74
N TRP A 9 14.32 10.70 15.90
CA TRP A 9 15.23 10.02 16.81
C TRP A 9 14.73 8.64 17.29
N CYS A 10 13.42 8.50 17.50
CA CYS A 10 12.86 7.22 17.92
C CYS A 10 12.81 6.20 16.76
N LEU A 11 12.57 6.63 15.52
CA LEU A 11 12.48 5.72 14.37
C LEU A 11 13.85 5.25 13.88
N VAL A 12 14.91 6.02 14.14
CA VAL A 12 16.31 5.57 13.96
C VAL A 12 16.60 4.31 14.78
N LEU A 13 16.02 4.18 15.99
CA LEU A 13 16.20 2.98 16.82
C LEU A 13 15.61 1.71 16.19
N ALA A 14 14.70 1.88 15.22
CA ALA A 14 14.03 0.78 14.56
C ALA A 14 14.63 0.40 13.20
N GLN A 15 15.80 0.91 12.84
CA GLN A 15 16.51 0.48 11.63
C GLN A 15 17.19 -0.88 11.83
N LYS A 16 16.90 -1.83 10.94
CA LYS A 16 17.44 -3.21 10.95
C LYS A 16 18.98 -3.24 10.99
N ASP A 17 19.62 -2.37 10.22
CA ASP A 17 21.07 -2.42 10.02
C ASP A 17 21.87 -1.67 11.10
N THR A 18 21.20 -0.92 11.97
CA THR A 18 21.86 -0.02 12.94
C THR A 18 21.35 -0.19 14.38
N THR A 19 20.26 -0.93 14.59
CA THR A 19 19.75 -1.18 15.93
C THR A 19 20.57 -2.24 16.66
N HIS A 20 21.05 -1.89 17.85
CA HIS A 20 21.74 -2.81 18.77
C HIS A 20 20.88 -3.15 20.00
N PHE A 21 19.63 -2.68 20.02
CA PHE A 21 18.70 -2.90 21.11
C PHE A 21 17.84 -4.14 20.85
N ALA A 22 17.36 -4.77 21.93
CA ALA A 22 16.40 -5.86 21.82
C ALA A 22 15.11 -5.38 21.15
N GLU A 23 14.53 -6.21 20.27
CA GLU A 23 13.34 -5.83 19.48
C GLU A 23 12.16 -5.42 20.38
N ASP A 24 11.93 -6.11 21.51
CA ASP A 24 10.88 -5.75 22.47
C ASP A 24 11.05 -4.33 23.04
N TYR A 25 12.29 -3.92 23.33
CA TYR A 25 12.59 -2.57 23.83
C TYR A 25 12.33 -1.52 22.75
N VAL A 26 12.75 -1.80 21.52
CA VAL A 26 12.51 -0.92 20.37
C VAL A 26 11.01 -0.82 20.09
N TYR A 27 10.28 -1.94 20.13
CA TYR A 27 8.83 -1.98 19.98
C TYR A 27 8.12 -1.09 21.00
N GLN A 28 8.42 -1.24 22.30
CA GLN A 28 7.80 -0.43 23.35
C GLN A 28 8.05 1.07 23.18
N THR A 29 9.22 1.43 22.65
CA THR A 29 9.63 2.83 22.47
C THR A 29 9.04 3.45 21.20
N VAL A 30 9.02 2.68 20.10
CA VAL A 30 8.75 3.19 18.76
C VAL A 30 7.29 3.02 18.37
N SER A 31 6.64 1.90 18.73
CA SER A 31 5.30 1.57 18.27
C SER A 31 4.27 2.66 18.58
N ARG A 32 4.26 3.21 19.80
CA ARG A 32 3.33 4.28 20.20
C ARG A 32 3.56 5.56 19.39
N ASN A 33 4.81 6.02 19.32
CA ASN A 33 5.14 7.25 18.60
C ASN A 33 4.85 7.13 17.09
N LEU A 34 5.14 5.96 16.51
CA LEU A 34 4.83 5.66 15.13
C LEU A 34 3.32 5.62 14.89
N THR A 35 2.56 4.96 15.78
CA THR A 35 1.09 4.91 15.70
C THR A 35 0.48 6.31 15.79
N ASP A 36 0.93 7.13 16.74
CA ASP A 36 0.46 8.50 16.91
C ASP A 36 0.75 9.32 15.64
N LEU A 37 1.99 9.26 15.12
CA LEU A 37 2.37 9.92 13.87
C LEU A 37 1.47 9.49 12.70
N LEU A 38 1.28 8.18 12.54
CA LEU A 38 0.47 7.56 11.48
C LEU A 38 -1.00 7.99 11.56
N SER A 39 -1.57 8.06 12.76
CA SER A 39 -2.96 8.46 12.99
C SER A 39 -3.24 9.93 12.65
N HIS A 40 -2.24 10.80 12.79
CA HIS A 40 -2.37 12.23 12.50
C HIS A 40 -2.06 12.59 11.04
N CYS A 41 -1.36 11.72 10.30
CA CYS A 41 -1.03 11.94 8.89
C CYS A 41 -2.22 12.35 7.99
N PRO A 42 -3.42 11.72 8.09
CA PRO A 42 -4.56 12.08 7.25
C PRO A 42 -5.11 13.49 7.46
N HIS A 43 -4.87 14.08 8.64
CA HIS A 43 -5.44 15.36 9.05
C HIS A 43 -4.39 16.48 9.17
N ALA A 44 -3.15 16.17 8.83
CA ALA A 44 -2.05 17.09 9.02
C ALA A 44 -1.94 18.10 7.86
N ASP A 45 -1.52 19.32 8.17
CA ASP A 45 -1.20 20.32 7.15
C ASP A 45 -0.13 19.80 6.17
N GLU A 46 -0.12 20.32 4.95
CA GLU A 46 0.69 19.82 3.83
C GLU A 46 2.18 19.62 4.19
N ARG A 47 2.76 20.51 5.01
CA ARG A 47 4.16 20.39 5.47
C ARG A 47 4.39 19.22 6.43
N VAL A 48 3.45 18.96 7.32
CA VAL A 48 3.52 17.84 8.28
C VAL A 48 3.27 16.54 7.54
N HIS A 49 2.35 16.52 6.59
CA HIS A 49 2.14 15.38 5.71
C HIS A 49 3.39 15.04 4.89
N LEU A 50 4.07 16.04 4.30
CA LEU A 50 5.31 15.82 3.55
C LEU A 50 6.43 15.25 4.43
N SER A 51 6.56 15.75 5.66
CA SER A 51 7.59 15.32 6.61
C SER A 51 7.32 13.90 7.11
N ALA A 52 6.10 13.62 7.56
CA ALA A 52 5.69 12.28 7.95
C ALA A 52 5.84 11.28 6.79
N ARG A 53 5.51 11.69 5.56
CA ARG A 53 5.73 10.85 4.37
C ARG A 53 7.22 10.50 4.16
N HIS A 54 8.12 11.47 4.29
CA HIS A 54 9.55 11.21 4.14
C HIS A 54 10.04 10.20 5.18
N ILE A 55 9.61 10.38 6.43
CA ILE A 55 9.89 9.47 7.55
C ILE A 55 9.38 8.05 7.25
N LEU A 56 8.14 7.94 6.77
CA LEU A 56 7.56 6.64 6.41
C LEU A 56 8.33 5.95 5.28
N GLN A 57 8.81 6.70 4.29
CA GLN A 57 9.59 6.14 3.19
C GLN A 57 10.94 5.57 3.63
N GLU A 58 11.70 6.32 4.42
CA GLU A 58 13.02 5.91 4.90
C GLU A 58 12.92 4.69 5.83
N HIS A 59 11.91 4.68 6.71
CA HIS A 59 11.78 3.63 7.73
C HIS A 59 10.95 2.42 7.28
N ALA A 60 10.11 2.53 6.25
CA ALA A 60 9.45 1.36 5.66
C ALA A 60 10.48 0.36 5.09
N LEU A 61 11.49 0.86 4.38
CA LEU A 61 12.49 0.02 3.71
C LEU A 61 13.52 -0.57 4.67
N GLY A 62 14.03 0.25 5.59
CA GLY A 62 15.09 -0.14 6.53
C GLY A 62 14.60 -0.56 7.92
N GLY A 63 13.30 -0.49 8.20
CA GLY A 63 12.74 -0.72 9.53
C GLY A 63 12.61 -2.19 9.92
N LEU A 64 12.60 -2.46 11.24
CA LEU A 64 12.24 -3.75 11.83
C LEU A 64 10.86 -4.24 11.35
N GLY A 65 10.59 -5.54 11.49
CA GLY A 65 9.37 -6.17 10.98
C GLY A 65 8.10 -5.46 11.47
N PHE A 66 7.99 -5.20 12.77
CA PHE A 66 6.81 -4.53 13.33
C PHE A 66 6.60 -3.09 12.79
N VAL A 67 7.67 -2.38 12.42
CA VAL A 67 7.56 -1.03 11.81
C VAL A 67 6.95 -1.15 10.42
N GLN A 68 7.41 -2.12 9.64
CA GLN A 68 6.89 -2.39 8.30
C GLN A 68 5.40 -2.74 8.36
N GLU A 69 5.01 -3.56 9.34
CA GLU A 69 3.61 -3.93 9.57
C GLU A 69 2.74 -2.72 9.94
N LEU A 70 3.17 -1.89 10.90
CA LEU A 70 2.40 -0.70 11.32
C LEU A 70 2.21 0.30 10.18
N ILE A 71 3.26 0.52 9.39
CA ILE A 71 3.20 1.39 8.21
C ILE A 71 2.24 0.80 7.18
N ALA A 72 2.33 -0.49 6.89
CA ALA A 72 1.45 -1.16 5.94
C ALA A 72 -0.02 -1.05 6.36
N ASP A 73 -0.35 -1.35 7.62
CA ASP A 73 -1.72 -1.24 8.14
C ASP A 73 -2.29 0.16 7.99
N THR A 74 -1.48 1.18 8.25
CA THR A 74 -1.92 2.57 8.10
C THR A 74 -2.17 2.92 6.63
N LEU A 75 -1.26 2.56 5.74
CA LEU A 75 -1.42 2.84 4.31
C LEU A 75 -2.66 2.13 3.74
N LEU A 76 -2.91 0.88 4.16
CA LEU A 76 -4.11 0.13 3.78
C LEU A 76 -5.39 0.76 4.35
N SER A 77 -5.36 1.23 5.60
CA SER A 77 -6.49 1.96 6.19
C SER A 77 -6.79 3.24 5.42
N GLN A 78 -5.77 4.05 5.10
CA GLN A 78 -5.95 5.28 4.33
C GLN A 78 -6.49 5.01 2.92
N MET A 79 -6.01 3.95 2.26
CA MET A 79 -6.57 3.50 0.99
C MET A 79 -8.07 3.16 1.11
N ARG A 80 -8.45 2.45 2.18
CA ARG A 80 -9.86 2.11 2.44
C ARG A 80 -10.72 3.35 2.68
N ASP A 81 -10.22 4.31 3.44
CA ASP A 81 -10.93 5.55 3.75
C ASP A 81 -11.15 6.39 2.49
N ILE A 82 -10.14 6.49 1.61
CA ILE A 82 -10.26 7.16 0.31
C ILE A 82 -11.35 6.49 -0.54
N LEU A 83 -11.33 5.16 -0.64
CA LEU A 83 -12.33 4.42 -1.41
C LEU A 83 -13.75 4.54 -0.84
N SER A 84 -13.88 4.76 0.47
CA SER A 84 -15.17 4.90 1.13
C SER A 84 -15.72 6.33 1.06
N THR A 85 -14.84 7.33 1.04
CA THR A 85 -15.21 8.75 1.17
C THR A 85 -15.35 9.45 -0.18
N SER A 86 -14.46 9.14 -1.14
CA SER A 86 -14.54 9.74 -2.47
C SER A 86 -15.41 8.86 -3.37
N GLY A 87 -16.62 9.31 -3.69
CA GLY A 87 -17.44 8.69 -4.74
C GLY A 87 -16.76 8.66 -6.13
N GLU A 88 -15.61 9.32 -6.28
CA GLU A 88 -14.79 9.31 -7.49
C GLU A 88 -13.28 9.18 -7.18
N ILE A 89 -12.68 8.04 -7.56
CA ILE A 89 -11.21 7.81 -7.50
C ILE A 89 -10.42 8.83 -8.31
N LYS A 90 -11.05 9.54 -9.26
CA LYS A 90 -10.37 10.44 -10.18
C LYS A 90 -9.65 11.59 -9.46
N VAL A 91 -10.24 12.13 -8.41
CA VAL A 91 -9.70 13.25 -7.62
C VAL A 91 -8.61 12.78 -6.65
N THR A 92 -8.70 11.54 -6.19
CA THR A 92 -7.84 10.98 -5.13
C THR A 92 -6.74 10.05 -5.66
N TRP A 93 -6.65 9.85 -6.98
CA TRP A 93 -5.66 8.96 -7.61
C TRP A 93 -4.22 9.24 -7.21
N ASN A 94 -3.83 10.52 -7.06
CA ASN A 94 -2.46 10.87 -6.68
C ASN A 94 -2.10 10.31 -5.29
N HIS A 95 -3.03 10.35 -4.34
CA HIS A 95 -2.85 9.75 -3.02
C HIS A 95 -2.79 8.23 -3.12
N MET A 96 -3.67 7.60 -3.91
CA MET A 96 -3.64 6.15 -4.10
C MET A 96 -2.32 5.69 -4.74
N GLN A 97 -1.88 6.33 -5.81
CA GLN A 97 -0.61 5.98 -6.48
C GLN A 97 0.59 6.12 -5.53
N MET A 98 0.57 7.12 -4.65
CA MET A 98 1.57 7.28 -3.62
C MET A 98 1.56 6.11 -2.63
N TYR A 99 0.39 5.71 -2.13
CA TYR A 99 0.28 4.56 -1.22
C TYR A 99 0.75 3.26 -1.87
N LEU A 100 0.39 3.02 -3.13
CA LEU A 100 0.87 1.86 -3.90
C LEU A 100 2.40 1.82 -3.96
N LYS A 101 3.03 2.97 -4.26
CA LYS A 101 4.50 3.08 -4.32
C LYS A 101 5.17 2.80 -2.98
N HIS A 102 4.51 3.07 -1.85
CA HIS A 102 5.05 2.82 -0.51
C HIS A 102 4.80 1.39 -0.03
N LEU A 103 3.71 0.75 -0.45
CA LEU A 103 3.43 -0.64 -0.11
C LEU A 103 4.26 -1.64 -0.92
N GLU A 104 4.61 -1.31 -2.17
CA GLU A 104 5.44 -2.16 -3.03
C GLU A 104 6.75 -2.66 -2.38
N PRO A 105 7.61 -1.80 -1.82
CA PRO A 105 8.83 -2.28 -1.16
C PRO A 105 8.58 -3.13 0.08
N LEU A 106 7.37 -3.04 0.68
CA LEU A 106 7.00 -3.78 1.88
C LEU A 106 6.47 -5.18 1.58
N LEU A 107 6.19 -5.53 0.32
CA LEU A 107 5.51 -6.76 -0.11
C LEU A 107 5.94 -8.04 0.63
N ARG A 108 7.27 -8.23 0.78
CA ARG A 108 7.83 -9.42 1.45
C ARG A 108 7.70 -9.40 2.96
N GLY A 109 7.63 -8.22 3.57
CA GLY A 109 7.41 -8.03 5.00
C GLY A 109 5.93 -8.03 5.40
N LEU A 110 5.01 -7.97 4.42
CA LEU A 110 3.58 -8.00 4.70
C LEU A 110 3.15 -9.37 5.21
N THR A 111 2.33 -9.34 6.27
CA THR A 111 1.59 -10.52 6.71
C THR A 111 0.63 -10.98 5.62
N ARG A 112 0.25 -12.27 5.66
CA ARG A 112 -0.75 -12.81 4.73
C ARG A 112 -2.05 -11.99 4.73
N ARG A 113 -2.50 -11.57 5.92
CA ARG A 113 -3.71 -10.76 6.08
C ARG A 113 -3.59 -9.42 5.37
N GLN A 114 -2.46 -8.73 5.52
CA GLN A 114 -2.20 -7.45 4.86
C GLN A 114 -2.14 -7.60 3.33
N ARG A 115 -1.52 -8.67 2.83
CA ARG A 115 -1.50 -8.96 1.39
C ARG A 115 -2.91 -9.19 0.82
N GLN A 116 -3.75 -9.93 1.54
CA GLN A 116 -5.16 -10.15 1.14
C GLN A 116 -5.97 -8.86 1.17
N ASP A 117 -5.85 -8.06 2.24
CA ASP A 117 -6.52 -6.77 2.34
C ASP A 117 -6.09 -5.83 1.21
N TRP A 118 -4.79 -5.80 0.90
CA TRP A 118 -4.27 -5.03 -0.22
C TRP A 118 -4.83 -5.51 -1.56
N ALA A 119 -4.83 -6.82 -1.83
CA ALA A 119 -5.41 -7.37 -3.05
C ALA A 119 -6.89 -6.98 -3.20
N SER A 120 -7.68 -7.10 -2.13
CA SER A 120 -9.08 -6.70 -2.08
C SER A 120 -9.26 -5.22 -2.41
N LEU A 121 -8.44 -4.35 -1.82
CA LEU A 121 -8.45 -2.90 -2.10
C LEU A 121 -8.08 -2.59 -3.55
N LEU A 122 -7.09 -3.28 -4.14
CA LEU A 122 -6.70 -3.09 -5.54
C LEU A 122 -7.83 -3.48 -6.50
N VAL A 123 -8.53 -4.58 -6.24
CA VAL A 123 -9.70 -4.98 -7.05
C VAL A 123 -10.82 -3.94 -6.96
N LYS A 124 -11.07 -3.39 -5.76
CA LYS A 124 -12.01 -2.27 -5.59
C LYS A 124 -11.57 -1.01 -6.32
N VAL A 125 -10.28 -0.70 -6.35
CA VAL A 125 -9.75 0.44 -7.13
C VAL A 125 -10.04 0.22 -8.62
N ILE A 126 -9.76 -0.97 -9.17
CA ILE A 126 -10.04 -1.29 -10.58
C ILE A 126 -11.53 -1.04 -10.89
N HIS A 127 -12.42 -1.54 -10.05
CA HIS A 127 -13.87 -1.41 -10.26
C HIS A 127 -14.35 0.05 -10.32
N ASN A 128 -13.75 0.92 -9.52
CA ASN A 128 -14.13 2.34 -9.40
C ASN A 128 -13.33 3.26 -10.33
N LEU A 129 -12.38 2.73 -11.12
CA LEU A 129 -11.71 3.50 -12.16
C LEU A 129 -12.66 3.69 -13.36
N PRO A 130 -12.61 4.87 -14.02
CA PRO A 130 -13.44 5.11 -15.19
C PRO A 130 -13.13 4.07 -16.29
N ALA A 131 -14.19 3.51 -16.86
CA ALA A 131 -14.13 2.62 -18.01
C ALA A 131 -13.32 3.26 -19.17
N ALA A 132 -12.50 2.45 -19.84
CA ALA A 132 -11.89 2.84 -21.12
C ALA A 132 -13.02 3.22 -22.11
N PRO A 133 -12.85 4.28 -22.94
CA PRO A 133 -11.64 4.49 -23.75
C PRO A 133 -10.77 5.67 -23.30
N ALA A 134 -10.97 6.24 -22.11
CA ALA A 134 -10.12 7.33 -21.62
C ALA A 134 -8.66 6.85 -21.44
N PRO A 135 -7.65 7.46 -22.11
CA PRO A 135 -6.24 7.06 -21.99
C PRO A 135 -5.71 7.02 -20.55
N LEU A 136 -6.24 7.92 -19.72
CA LEU A 136 -5.93 7.97 -18.29
C LEU A 136 -6.50 6.77 -17.52
N GLY A 137 -7.68 6.27 -17.88
CA GLY A 137 -8.29 5.10 -17.24
C GLY A 137 -7.46 3.84 -17.45
N ALA A 138 -7.08 3.57 -18.71
CA ALA A 138 -6.22 2.43 -19.07
C ALA A 138 -4.85 2.49 -18.37
N THR A 139 -4.22 3.67 -18.31
CA THR A 139 -2.93 3.86 -17.64
C THR A 139 -3.03 3.55 -16.14
N ARG A 140 -4.10 3.99 -15.48
CA ARG A 140 -4.33 3.72 -14.05
C ARG A 140 -4.61 2.25 -13.79
N GLN A 141 -5.42 1.60 -14.63
CA GLN A 141 -5.67 0.16 -14.53
C GLN A 141 -4.36 -0.64 -14.63
N LYS A 142 -3.45 -0.30 -15.56
CA LYS A 142 -2.12 -0.94 -15.67
C LYS A 142 -1.30 -0.85 -14.39
N VAL A 143 -1.30 0.31 -13.72
CA VAL A 143 -0.59 0.49 -12.44
C VAL A 143 -1.15 -0.46 -11.38
N VAL A 144 -2.48 -0.55 -11.25
CA VAL A 144 -3.11 -1.42 -10.26
C VAL A 144 -2.89 -2.90 -10.57
N LEU A 145 -2.99 -3.28 -11.85
CA LEU A 145 -2.73 -4.65 -12.31
C LEU A 145 -1.27 -5.06 -12.09
N HIS A 146 -0.32 -4.14 -12.23
CA HIS A 146 1.07 -4.39 -11.88
C HIS A 146 1.23 -4.73 -10.39
N GLN A 147 0.60 -3.96 -9.50
CA GLN A 147 0.65 -4.23 -8.05
C GLN A 147 0.01 -5.58 -7.69
N LEU A 148 -1.13 -5.93 -8.31
CA LEU A 148 -1.74 -7.25 -8.15
C LEU A 148 -0.80 -8.38 -8.60
N LYS A 149 -0.06 -8.18 -9.68
CA LYS A 149 0.91 -9.14 -10.18
C LYS A 149 2.05 -9.36 -9.20
N LEU A 150 2.55 -8.27 -8.58
CA LEU A 150 3.58 -8.36 -7.55
C LEU A 150 3.08 -9.11 -6.30
N LEU A 151 1.84 -8.88 -5.87
CA LEU A 151 1.21 -9.64 -4.78
C LEU A 151 1.09 -11.13 -5.11
N TRP A 152 0.76 -11.46 -6.36
CA TRP A 152 0.71 -12.85 -6.84
C TRP A 152 2.07 -13.54 -6.76
N TYR A 153 3.16 -12.83 -7.12
CA TYR A 153 4.53 -13.37 -7.03
C TYR A 153 5.08 -13.44 -5.61
N ALA A 154 4.58 -12.61 -4.69
CA ALA A 154 5.07 -12.54 -3.32
C ALA A 154 4.45 -13.60 -2.38
N ASP A 155 3.40 -14.31 -2.83
CA ASP A 155 2.71 -15.33 -2.03
C ASP A 155 3.08 -16.75 -2.50
N ASP A 156 3.23 -17.69 -1.56
CA ASP A 156 3.60 -19.07 -1.86
C ASP A 156 2.47 -19.87 -2.52
N ASP A 157 1.21 -19.54 -2.21
CA ASP A 157 0.01 -20.18 -2.78
C ASP A 157 -1.04 -19.11 -3.16
N PRO A 158 -0.75 -18.30 -4.19
CA PRO A 158 -1.57 -17.14 -4.52
C PRO A 158 -2.95 -17.52 -5.06
N ASN A 159 -3.08 -18.70 -5.68
CA ASN A 159 -4.38 -19.19 -6.17
C ASN A 159 -5.34 -19.49 -5.02
N ARG A 160 -4.83 -19.93 -3.87
CA ARG A 160 -5.63 -20.12 -2.67
C ARG A 160 -5.80 -18.82 -1.89
N THR A 161 -4.73 -18.04 -1.73
CA THR A 161 -4.74 -16.81 -0.92
C THR A 161 -5.64 -15.72 -1.51
N TYR A 162 -5.74 -15.62 -2.84
CA TYR A 162 -6.49 -14.57 -3.55
C TYR A 162 -7.65 -15.12 -4.40
N ALA A 163 -8.27 -16.23 -3.98
CA ALA A 163 -9.31 -16.92 -4.75
C ALA A 163 -10.52 -16.02 -5.05
N ASP A 164 -10.93 -15.18 -4.09
CA ASP A 164 -12.07 -14.28 -4.24
C ASP A 164 -11.75 -13.11 -5.17
N GLU A 165 -10.56 -12.50 -5.03
CA GLU A 165 -10.06 -11.45 -5.92
C GLU A 165 -9.94 -11.95 -7.35
N LYS A 166 -9.42 -13.18 -7.54
CA LYS A 166 -9.37 -13.85 -8.84
C LYS A 166 -10.74 -13.99 -9.46
N LYS A 167 -11.74 -14.43 -8.69
CA LYS A 167 -13.12 -14.58 -9.17
C LYS A 167 -13.72 -13.23 -9.58
N GLN A 168 -13.46 -12.16 -8.81
CA GLN A 168 -13.93 -10.80 -9.15
C GLN A 168 -13.27 -10.26 -10.42
N LEU A 169 -11.95 -10.43 -10.58
CA LEU A 169 -11.22 -10.00 -11.77
C LEU A 169 -11.68 -10.74 -13.03
N LEU A 170 -11.99 -12.04 -12.93
CA LEU A 170 -12.56 -12.81 -14.03
C LEU A 170 -13.94 -12.26 -14.44
N ALA A 171 -14.81 -11.95 -13.47
CA ALA A 171 -16.10 -11.34 -13.76
C ALA A 171 -15.98 -9.95 -14.42
N PHE A 172 -14.93 -9.18 -14.09
CA PHE A 172 -14.68 -7.90 -14.74
C PHE A 172 -14.17 -8.06 -16.18
N ALA A 173 -13.36 -9.07 -16.47
CA ALA A 173 -12.80 -9.29 -17.80
C ALA A 173 -13.85 -9.60 -18.88
N ASP A 174 -15.04 -10.05 -18.49
CA ASP A 174 -16.17 -10.27 -19.39
C ASP A 174 -16.88 -8.96 -19.80
N SER A 175 -16.52 -7.83 -19.17
CA SER A 175 -17.08 -6.52 -19.48
C SER A 175 -16.17 -5.72 -20.44
N PRO A 176 -16.74 -5.04 -21.46
CA PRO A 176 -15.97 -4.28 -22.46
C PRO A 176 -15.17 -3.11 -21.85
N ASN A 177 -15.49 -2.71 -20.62
CA ASN A 177 -14.83 -1.63 -19.90
C ASN A 177 -13.46 -2.01 -19.28
N PHE A 178 -13.11 -3.30 -19.30
CA PHE A 178 -11.95 -3.88 -18.60
C PHE A 178 -11.06 -4.73 -19.53
N GLU A 179 -10.96 -4.37 -20.80
CA GLU A 179 -10.07 -5.05 -21.76
C GLU A 179 -8.61 -5.14 -21.26
N GLU A 180 -8.12 -4.16 -20.50
CA GLU A 180 -6.78 -4.23 -19.91
C GLU A 180 -6.66 -5.33 -18.84
N VAL A 181 -7.71 -5.55 -18.05
CA VAL A 181 -7.78 -6.66 -17.07
C VAL A 181 -7.72 -7.96 -17.83
N LYS A 182 -8.61 -8.15 -18.83
CA LYS A 182 -8.67 -9.34 -19.68
C LYS A 182 -7.33 -9.67 -20.33
N ASN A 183 -6.64 -8.68 -20.87
CA ASN A 183 -5.31 -8.87 -21.48
C ASN A 183 -4.22 -9.22 -20.47
N SER A 184 -4.35 -8.74 -19.22
CA SER A 184 -3.36 -8.99 -18.16
C SER A 184 -3.59 -10.29 -17.40
N LEU A 185 -4.83 -10.82 -17.33
CA LEU A 185 -5.18 -12.03 -16.56
C LEU A 185 -4.30 -13.25 -16.88
N PRO A 186 -4.00 -13.57 -18.16
CA PRO A 186 -3.13 -14.71 -18.47
C PRO A 186 -1.73 -14.58 -17.86
N SER A 187 -1.24 -13.36 -17.66
CA SER A 187 0.07 -13.09 -17.06
C SER A 187 0.03 -12.96 -15.53
N LEU A 188 -1.15 -12.68 -14.96
CA LEU A 188 -1.39 -12.63 -13.51
C LEU A 188 -1.50 -14.04 -12.91
N PHE A 189 -2.06 -15.00 -13.64
CA PHE A 189 -2.30 -16.36 -13.13
C PHE A 189 -1.29 -17.41 -13.58
N ARG A 190 -0.32 -17.04 -14.42
CA ARG A 190 0.83 -17.90 -14.75
C ARG A 190 1.85 -17.77 -13.63
N CYS A 191 1.72 -18.62 -12.62
CA CYS A 191 2.83 -19.01 -11.76
C CYS A 191 3.72 -19.98 -12.55
#